data_AF-A0A9P0Z366-F1
#
_entry.id   AF-A0A9P0Z366-F1
#
_cell.length_a   1.000
_cell.length_b   1.000
_cell.length_c   1.000
_cell.angle_alpha   90.00
_cell.angle_beta   90.00
_cell.angle_gamma   90.00
#
_symmetry.space_group_name_H-M   'P 1'
#
loop_
_entity.id
_entity.type
_entity.pdbx_description
1 polymer ?
#
loop_
_entity_poly.entity_id
_entity_poly.type
_entity_poly.pdbx_seq_one_letter_code
_entity_poly.pdbx_strand_id
1 'polypeptide(L)'
;MQEKKPWLLETLLFEGFERLFSFLLKLPSENRRLMKIISTLVNDQPPCPQLYLYSTSDKVIPFRSVESFIDEQRGRGREVLSFNFRTSPHVDHYRTFPSTYASLLQSFLEGCLVKVKKT
;
A
#
# COMPACT_ATOMS: atom_id res chain seq x y z
N MET A 1 -19.90 22.29 -34.47
CA MET A 1 -18.46 22.19 -34.13
C MET A 1 -18.16 23.05 -32.91
N GLN A 2 -18.36 22.57 -31.67
CA GLN A 2 -17.89 23.30 -30.49
C GLN A 2 -17.88 22.44 -29.20
N GLU A 3 -16.90 21.55 -29.02
CA GLU A 3 -16.72 20.82 -27.74
C GLU A 3 -15.24 20.53 -27.36
N LYS A 4 -14.27 21.36 -27.82
CA LYS A 4 -12.83 21.12 -27.52
C LYS A 4 -12.27 21.94 -26.34
N LYS A 5 -13.01 22.91 -25.80
CA LYS A 5 -12.53 23.84 -24.75
C LYS A 5 -12.51 23.29 -23.31
N PRO A 6 -13.48 22.47 -22.85
CA PRO A 6 -13.53 22.01 -21.46
C PRO A 6 -12.32 21.10 -21.11
N TRP A 7 -12.00 20.15 -22.00
CA TRP A 7 -10.93 19.17 -21.81
C TRP A 7 -9.53 19.79 -21.67
N LEU A 8 -9.26 20.87 -22.41
CA LEU A 8 -7.98 21.59 -22.33
C LEU A 8 -7.82 22.32 -20.99
N LEU A 9 -8.91 22.92 -20.48
CA LEU A 9 -8.90 23.58 -19.17
C LEU A 9 -8.69 22.58 -18.04
N GLU A 10 -9.37 21.43 -18.10
CA GLU A 10 -9.21 20.33 -17.13
C GLU A 10 -7.77 19.82 -17.11
N THR A 11 -7.16 19.60 -18.29
CA THR A 11 -5.77 19.13 -18.41
C THR A 11 -4.80 20.16 -17.82
N LEU A 12 -4.96 21.45 -18.15
CA LEU A 12 -4.10 22.52 -17.62
C LEU A 12 -4.25 22.69 -16.10
N LEU A 13 -5.47 22.58 -15.58
CA LEU A 13 -5.73 22.61 -14.14
C LEU A 13 -5.08 21.41 -13.45
N PHE A 14 -5.24 20.22 -14.00
CA PHE A 14 -4.64 19.00 -13.47
C PHE A 14 -3.11 19.11 -13.41
N GLU A 15 -2.45 19.56 -14.48
CA GLU A 15 -1.01 19.82 -14.49
C GLU A 15 -0.60 20.88 -13.45
N GLY A 16 -1.40 21.95 -13.31
CA GLY A 16 -1.19 22.98 -12.30
C GLY A 16 -1.27 22.42 -10.88
N PHE A 17 -2.27 21.58 -10.59
CA PHE A 17 -2.41 20.90 -9.31
C PHE A 17 -1.26 19.92 -9.08
N GLU A 18 -0.87 19.11 -10.06
CA GLU A 18 0.26 18.17 -9.91
C GLU A 18 1.55 18.90 -9.55
N ARG A 19 1.84 20.05 -10.18
CA ARG A 19 3.02 20.86 -9.83
C ARG A 19 2.91 21.47 -8.44
N LEU A 20 1.76 22.03 -8.09
CA LEU A 20 1.52 22.60 -6.76
C LEU A 20 1.69 21.53 -5.68
N PHE A 21 1.01 20.39 -5.81
CA PHE A 21 1.11 19.29 -4.86
C PHE A 21 2.51 18.69 -4.83
N SER A 22 3.20 18.54 -5.96
CA SER A 22 4.59 18.09 -5.94
C SER A 22 5.50 19.06 -5.19
N PHE A 23 5.26 20.37 -5.26
CA PHE A 23 6.03 21.35 -4.50
C PHE A 23 5.68 21.29 -3.01
N LEU A 24 4.39 21.33 -2.67
CA LEU A 24 3.89 21.30 -1.29
C LEU A 24 4.32 20.03 -0.55
N LEU A 25 4.21 18.85 -1.17
CA LEU A 25 4.61 17.58 -0.57
C LEU A 25 6.13 17.46 -0.40
N LYS A 26 6.92 18.23 -1.16
CA LYS A 26 8.39 18.31 -1.03
C LYS A 26 8.84 19.34 0.00
N LEU A 27 7.94 20.12 0.61
CA LEU A 27 8.30 21.06 1.66
C LEU A 27 8.98 20.33 2.83
N PRO A 28 10.04 20.93 3.40
CA PRO A 28 10.98 20.20 4.25
C PRO A 28 10.39 19.69 5.58
N SER A 29 9.36 20.32 6.12
CA SER A 29 8.67 19.88 7.34
C SER A 29 7.84 18.63 7.14
N GLU A 30 7.01 18.64 6.11
CA GLU A 30 6.06 17.60 5.73
C GLU A 30 6.82 16.38 5.24
N ASN A 31 7.79 16.61 4.34
CA ASN A 31 8.64 15.56 3.82
C ASN A 31 9.47 14.92 4.94
N ARG A 32 10.04 15.69 5.88
CA ARG A 32 10.79 15.13 7.02
C ARG A 32 9.91 14.27 7.93
N ARG A 33 8.68 14.72 8.24
CA ARG A 33 7.75 13.94 9.07
C ARG A 33 7.37 12.64 8.37
N LEU A 34 7.02 12.71 7.08
CA LEU A 34 6.67 11.54 6.29
C LEU A 34 7.85 10.55 6.21
N MET A 35 9.06 11.05 5.91
CA MET A 35 10.27 10.22 5.84
C MET A 35 10.59 9.57 7.17
N LYS A 36 10.40 10.26 8.30
CA LYS A 36 10.59 9.66 9.63
C LYS A 36 9.61 8.51 9.88
N ILE A 37 8.33 8.69 9.53
CA ILE A 37 7.32 7.64 9.67
C ILE A 37 7.68 6.45 8.78
N ILE A 38 8.00 6.70 7.51
CA ILE A 38 8.40 5.65 6.57
C ILE A 38 9.64 4.93 7.08
N SER A 39 10.69 5.65 7.52
CA SER A 39 11.93 5.02 7.98
C SER A 39 11.70 4.12 9.20
N THR A 40 10.84 4.53 10.13
CA THR A 40 10.50 3.72 11.30
C THR A 40 9.65 2.50 10.89
N LEU A 41 8.67 2.70 10.00
CA LEU A 41 7.87 1.60 9.47
C LEU A 41 8.70 0.61 8.63
N VAL A 42 9.81 1.03 8.03
CA VAL A 42 10.69 0.13 7.26
C VAL A 42 11.68 -0.56 8.19
N ASN A 43 12.37 0.18 9.07
CA ASN A 43 13.53 -0.34 9.80
C ASN A 43 13.22 -0.88 11.19
N ASP A 44 12.21 -0.33 11.86
CA ASP A 44 11.96 -0.58 13.29
C ASP A 44 10.73 -1.46 13.52
N GLN A 45 10.29 -2.24 12.52
CA GLN A 45 9.16 -3.16 12.73
C GLN A 45 9.53 -4.25 13.75
N PRO A 46 8.63 -4.61 14.69
CA PRO A 46 8.86 -5.72 15.60
C PRO A 46 9.04 -7.03 14.80
N PRO A 47 9.82 -8.00 15.30
CA PRO A 47 10.01 -9.29 14.65
C PRO A 47 8.75 -10.15 14.79
N CYS A 48 7.72 -9.84 14.00
CA CYS A 48 6.45 -10.54 13.98
C CYS A 48 6.14 -11.10 12.58
N PRO A 49 5.30 -12.14 12.50
CA PRO A 49 4.73 -12.57 11.22
C PRO A 49 3.96 -11.43 10.55
N GLN A 50 3.99 -11.39 9.22
CA GLN A 50 3.40 -10.31 8.43
C GLN A 50 2.50 -10.87 7.35
N LEU A 51 1.36 -10.19 7.11
CA LEU A 51 0.44 -10.49 6.02
C LEU A 51 0.26 -9.26 5.14
N TYR A 52 0.61 -9.37 3.87
CA TYR A 52 0.42 -8.32 2.87
C TYR A 52 -0.76 -8.68 1.95
N LEU A 53 -1.80 -7.87 2.01
CA LEU A 53 -2.98 -7.97 1.15
C LEU A 53 -2.94 -6.79 0.17
N TYR A 54 -2.78 -7.05 -1.12
CA TYR A 54 -2.59 -6.01 -2.12
C TYR A 54 -3.21 -6.38 -3.47
N SER A 55 -3.17 -5.48 -4.44
CA SER A 55 -3.75 -5.71 -5.77
C SER A 55 -2.93 -5.03 -6.86
N THR A 56 -2.70 -5.74 -7.97
CA THR A 56 -2.13 -5.13 -9.20
C THR A 56 -3.01 -4.02 -9.79
N SER A 57 -4.32 -4.01 -9.51
CA SER A 57 -5.23 -2.95 -9.95
C SER A 57 -5.33 -1.76 -8.98
N ASP A 58 -4.54 -1.76 -7.90
CA ASP A 58 -4.40 -0.57 -7.06
C ASP A 58 -3.66 0.53 -7.84
N LYS A 59 -4.36 1.64 -8.10
CA LYS A 59 -3.84 2.80 -8.84
C LYS A 59 -3.17 3.84 -7.92
N VAL A 60 -3.31 3.68 -6.61
CA VAL A 60 -2.76 4.60 -5.60
C VAL A 60 -1.41 4.09 -5.12
N ILE A 61 -1.31 2.79 -4.81
CA ILE A 61 -0.08 2.15 -4.35
C ILE A 61 0.43 1.17 -5.41
N PRO A 62 1.58 1.45 -6.06
CA PRO A 62 2.14 0.54 -7.06
C PRO A 62 2.47 -0.84 -6.47
N PHE A 63 1.90 -1.89 -7.06
CA PHE A 63 2.08 -3.26 -6.56
C PHE A 63 3.55 -3.69 -6.51
N ARG A 64 4.39 -3.22 -7.44
CA ARG A 64 5.83 -3.52 -7.46
C ARG A 64 6.56 -3.01 -6.22
N SER A 65 6.13 -1.87 -5.67
CA SER A 65 6.70 -1.34 -4.42
C SER A 65 6.32 -2.23 -3.24
N VAL A 66 5.11 -2.79 -3.24
CA VAL A 66 4.66 -3.76 -2.22
C VAL A 66 5.47 -5.05 -2.32
N GLU A 67 5.64 -5.60 -3.53
CA GLU A 67 6.42 -6.82 -3.77
C GLU A 67 7.90 -6.65 -3.37
N SER A 68 8.52 -5.53 -3.76
CA SER A 68 9.90 -5.23 -3.35
C SER A 68 10.05 -5.15 -1.84
N PHE A 69 9.07 -4.56 -1.13
CA PHE A 69 9.09 -4.48 0.33
C PHE A 69 8.87 -5.85 0.98
N ILE A 70 7.98 -6.68 0.43
CA ILE A 70 7.79 -8.07 0.88
C ILE A 70 9.12 -8.84 0.81
N ASP A 71 9.85 -8.71 -0.29
CA ASP A 71 11.12 -9.41 -0.48
C ASP A 71 12.21 -8.91 0.47
N GLU A 72 12.27 -7.60 0.73
CA GLU A 72 13.15 -7.03 1.75
C GLU A 72 12.84 -7.61 3.14
N GLN A 73 11.57 -7.70 3.50
CA GLN A 73 11.14 -8.21 4.81
C GLN A 73 11.46 -9.71 4.96
N ARG A 74 11.27 -10.50 3.89
CA ARG A 74 11.72 -11.90 3.85
C ARG A 74 13.24 -12.01 3.99
N GLY A 75 14.00 -11.16 3.29
CA GLY A 75 15.46 -11.10 3.39
C GLY A 75 15.97 -10.77 4.79
N ARG A 76 15.18 -10.01 5.57
CA ARG A 76 15.42 -9.73 7.00
C ARG A 76 14.99 -10.88 7.94
N GLY A 77 14.66 -12.05 7.40
CA GLY A 77 14.31 -13.25 8.17
C GLY A 77 12.88 -13.25 8.74
N ARG A 78 12.00 -12.37 8.25
CA ARG A 78 10.61 -12.29 8.73
C ARG A 78 9.75 -13.33 8.03
N GLU A 79 8.81 -13.88 8.76
CA GLU A 79 7.77 -14.73 8.17
C GLU A 79 6.74 -13.85 7.48
N VAL A 80 6.70 -13.91 6.15
CA VAL A 80 5.86 -13.03 5.34
C VAL A 80 4.92 -13.84 4.44
N LEU A 81 3.62 -13.72 4.70
CA LEU A 81 2.55 -14.14 3.82
C LEU A 81 2.09 -12.97 2.95
N SER A 82 1.68 -13.26 1.73
CA SER A 82 1.24 -12.24 0.79
C SER A 82 0.17 -12.77 -0.17
N PHE A 83 -0.83 -11.95 -0.48
CA PHE A 83 -1.86 -12.27 -1.46
C PHE A 83 -2.17 -11.08 -2.36
N ASN A 84 -2.14 -11.31 -3.67
CA ASN A 84 -2.46 -10.33 -4.70
C ASN A 84 -3.87 -10.58 -5.24
N PHE A 85 -4.81 -9.70 -4.94
CA PHE A 85 -6.20 -9.75 -5.41
C PHE A 85 -6.37 -9.44 -6.90
N ARG A 86 -5.32 -8.93 -7.56
CA ARG A 86 -5.23 -8.58 -8.98
C ARG A 86 -6.17 -7.48 -9.46
N THR A 87 -7.45 -7.52 -9.12
CA THR A 87 -8.51 -6.68 -9.72
C THR A 87 -9.21 -5.73 -8.75
N SER A 88 -9.09 -5.92 -7.43
CA SER A 88 -9.73 -5.02 -6.46
C SER A 88 -9.05 -3.64 -6.45
N PRO A 89 -9.83 -2.55 -6.36
CA PRO A 89 -9.30 -1.19 -6.15
C PRO A 89 -8.58 -0.98 -4.80
N HIS A 90 -7.96 0.19 -4.64
CA HIS A 90 -7.34 0.64 -3.40
C HIS A 90 -8.36 0.61 -2.23
N VAL A 91 -7.97 0.00 -1.12
CA VAL A 91 -8.79 -0.09 0.13
C VAL A 91 -10.08 -0.91 -0.04
N ASP A 92 -10.19 -1.69 -1.11
CA ASP A 92 -11.47 -2.27 -1.52
C ASP A 92 -11.48 -3.81 -1.60
N HIS A 93 -10.44 -4.44 -1.07
CA HIS A 93 -10.23 -5.88 -1.15
C HIS A 93 -11.37 -6.68 -0.51
N TYR A 94 -11.83 -6.29 0.69
CA TYR A 94 -12.94 -6.96 1.38
C TYR A 94 -14.27 -6.78 0.64
N ARG A 95 -14.57 -5.57 0.14
CA ARG A 95 -15.81 -5.33 -0.59
C ARG A 95 -15.87 -6.11 -1.90
N THR A 96 -14.73 -6.27 -2.58
CA THR A 96 -14.63 -7.01 -3.84
C THR A 96 -14.59 -8.53 -3.61
N PHE A 97 -13.87 -8.99 -2.59
CA PHE A 97 -13.57 -10.40 -2.33
C PHE A 97 -13.77 -10.78 -0.85
N PRO A 98 -15.01 -10.69 -0.33
CA PRO A 98 -15.26 -10.79 1.12
C PRO A 98 -14.85 -12.14 1.70
N SER A 99 -15.17 -13.25 1.02
CA SER A 99 -14.83 -14.60 1.45
C SER A 99 -13.32 -14.82 1.46
N THR A 100 -12.64 -14.56 0.34
CA THR A 100 -11.18 -14.71 0.23
C THR A 100 -10.44 -13.84 1.25
N TYR A 101 -10.83 -12.58 1.39
CA TYR A 101 -10.22 -11.66 2.35
C TYR A 101 -10.37 -12.17 3.78
N ALA A 102 -11.59 -12.56 4.19
CA ALA A 102 -11.86 -13.05 5.53
C ALA A 102 -11.10 -14.34 5.84
N SER A 103 -11.07 -15.30 4.90
CA SER A 103 -10.34 -16.56 5.07
C SER A 103 -8.83 -16.35 5.23
N LEU A 104 -8.21 -15.50 4.40
CA LEU A 104 -6.79 -15.18 4.50
C LEU A 104 -6.45 -14.56 5.86
N LEU A 105 -7.28 -13.62 6.32
CA LEU A 105 -7.08 -12.96 7.61
C LEU A 105 -7.25 -13.94 8.76
N GLN A 106 -8.29 -14.77 8.73
CA GLN A 106 -8.56 -15.78 9.75
C GLN A 106 -7.40 -16.76 9.87
N SER A 107 -6.95 -17.36 8.75
CA SER A 107 -5.85 -18.32 8.76
C SER A 107 -4.54 -17.70 9.27
N PHE A 108 -4.26 -16.44 8.92
CA PHE A 108 -3.09 -15.74 9.43
C PHE A 108 -3.16 -15.51 10.94
N LEU A 109 -4.30 -15.03 11.46
CA LEU A 109 -4.49 -14.79 12.89
C LEU A 109 -4.42 -16.08 13.70
N GLU A 110 -5.05 -17.16 13.24
CA GLU A 110 -4.96 -18.47 13.87
C GLU A 110 -3.50 -18.97 13.91
N GLY A 111 -2.76 -18.84 12.80
CA GLY A 111 -1.34 -19.17 12.74
C GLY A 111 -0.47 -18.37 13.72
N CYS A 112 -0.77 -17.09 13.92
CA CYS A 112 -0.09 -16.25 14.90
C CYS A 112 -0.41 -16.69 16.34
N LEU A 113 -1.68 -16.93 16.67
CA LEU A 113 -2.11 -17.31 18.02
C LEU A 113 -1.58 -18.68 18.46
N VAL A 114 -1.47 -19.64 17.52
CA VAL A 114 -0.88 -20.96 17.82
C VAL A 114 0.59 -20.86 18.21
N LYS A 115 1.35 -19.92 17.61
CA LYS A 115 2.77 -19.71 17.96
C LYS A 115 2.93 -19.11 19.35
N VAL A 116 2.05 -18.18 19.72
CA VAL A 116 2.04 -17.58 21.07
C VAL A 116 1.83 -18.63 22.15
N LYS A 117 0.97 -19.63 21.93
CA LYS A 117 0.71 -20.71 22.91
C LYS A 117 1.87 -21.71 23.08
N LYS A 118 2.83 -21.72 22.15
CA LYS A 118 3.99 -22.63 22.17
C LYS A 118 5.26 -21.97 22.70
N THR A 119 5.19 -20.68 23.02
CA THR A 119 6.27 -19.90 23.63
C THR A 119 5.97 -19.73 25.11
#